data_AF-A0A9D8JS80-F1
#
_entry.id   AF-A0A9D8JS80-F1
#
_cell.length_a   1.000
_cell.length_b   1.000
_cell.length_c   1.000
_cell.angle_alpha   90.00
_cell.angle_beta   90.00
_cell.angle_gamma   90.00
#
_symmetry.space_group_name_H-M   'P 1'
#
loop_
_entity.id
_entity.type
_entity.pdbx_description
1 polymer ?
#
loop_
_entity_poly.entity_id
_entity_poly.type
_entity_poly.pdbx_seq_one_letter_code
_entity_poly.pdbx_strand_id
1 'polypeptide(L)' 'MIYLKACSKCGGDVYLDRDLYGSLMACFQCGHTLTRAEERKAMATAKSATKPRVKVGTA' A
#
# COMPACT_ATOMS: atom_id res chain seq x y z
N MET A 1 -3.44 1.03 8.94
CA MET A 1 -2.43 1.70 8.08
C MET A 1 -3.04 1.91 6.71
N ILE A 2 -2.70 3.00 5.99
CA ILE A 2 -3.24 3.25 4.64
C ILE A 2 -2.10 3.18 3.62
N TYR A 3 -2.32 2.44 2.54
CA TYR A 3 -1.43 2.26 1.40
C TYR A 3 -2.03 2.99 0.20
N LEU A 4 -1.39 4.09 -0.19
CA LEU A 4 -1.86 4.91 -1.30
C LEU A 4 -1.59 4.22 -2.64
N LYS A 5 -2.58 4.26 -3.54
CA LYS A 5 -2.49 3.69 -4.90
C LYS A 5 -1.98 2.24 -4.94
N ALA A 6 -2.36 1.44 -3.95
CA ALA A 6 -1.89 0.07 -3.78
C ALA A 6 -2.88 -0.99 -4.28
N CYS A 7 -4.11 -0.61 -4.64
CA CYS A 7 -5.09 -1.55 -5.15
C CYS A 7 -4.70 -2.01 -6.56
N SER A 8 -4.55 -3.32 -6.76
CA SER A 8 -4.20 -3.90 -8.07
C SER A 8 -5.36 -3.88 -9.07
N LYS A 9 -6.60 -3.68 -8.60
CA LYS A 9 -7.82 -3.69 -9.42
C LYS A 9 -8.17 -2.31 -10.00
N CYS A 10 -8.21 -1.29 -9.15
CA CYS A 10 -8.59 0.07 -9.55
C CYS A 10 -7.49 1.11 -9.40
N GLY A 11 -6.32 0.76 -8.84
CA GLY A 11 -5.26 1.73 -8.53
C GLY A 11 -5.60 2.67 -7.37
N GLY A 12 -6.68 2.40 -6.62
CA GLY A 12 -7.10 3.19 -5.47
C GLY A 12 -6.32 2.87 -4.19
N ASP A 13 -6.75 3.50 -3.10
CA ASP A 13 -6.11 3.37 -1.79
C ASP A 13 -6.63 2.15 -1.04
N VAL A 14 -5.73 1.50 -0.30
CA VAL A 14 -5.99 0.27 0.46
C VAL A 14 -5.74 0.53 1.92
N TYR A 15 -6.67 0.16 2.78
CA TYR A 15 -6.45 0.17 4.22
C TYR A 15 -6.07 -1.23 4.69
N LEU A 16 -5.16 -1.28 5.66
CA LEU A 16 -4.83 -2.46 6.45
C LEU A 16 -5.43 -2.28 7.83
N ASP A 17 -6.33 -3.19 8.15
CA ASP A 17 -6.90 -3.38 9.47
C ASP A 17 -6.30 -4.64 10.13
N ARG A 18 -6.08 -4.59 11.44
CA ARG A 18 -5.54 -5.71 12.20
C ARG A 18 -6.34 -5.87 13.47
N ASP A 19 -6.93 -7.04 13.65
CA ASP A 19 -7.78 -7.38 14.79
C ASP A 19 -7.39 -8.74 15.38
N LEU A 20 -8.23 -9.27 16.28
CA LEU A 20 -8.02 -10.58 16.92
C LEU A 20 -8.08 -11.75 15.92
N TYR A 21 -8.71 -11.56 14.76
CA TYR A 21 -8.90 -12.59 13.73
C TYR A 21 -7.80 -12.55 12.65
N GLY A 22 -7.03 -11.47 12.58
CA GLY A 22 -5.83 -11.38 11.76
C GLY A 22 -5.63 -10.02 11.13
N SER A 23 -5.21 -10.00 9.87
CA SER A 23 -4.99 -8.80 9.09
C SER A 23 -5.88 -8.82 7.87
N LEU A 24 -6.59 -7.72 7.61
CA LEU A 24 -7.43 -7.52 6.44
C LEU A 24 -6.88 -6.33 5.64
N MET A 25 -6.57 -6.54 4.37
CA MET A 25 -6.25 -5.46 3.44
C MET A 25 -7.35 -5.31 2.39
N ALA A 26 -8.02 -4.16 2.38
CA ALA A 26 -9.11 -3.91 1.44
C ALA A 26 -9.06 -2.50 0.84
N CYS A 27 -9.49 -2.38 -0.43
CA CYS A 27 -9.54 -1.10 -1.12
C CYS A 27 -10.75 -0.27 -0.66
N PHE A 28 -10.50 0.99 -0.29
CA PHE A 28 -11.56 1.92 0.10
C PHE A 28 -12.47 2.32 -1.08
N GLN A 29 -11.94 2.35 -2.30
CA GLN A 29 -12.66 2.86 -3.47
C GLN A 29 -13.50 1.81 -4.18
N CYS A 30 -13.02 0.56 -4.28
CA CYS A 30 -13.73 -0.50 -5.03
C CYS A 30 -14.11 -1.73 -4.19
N GLY A 31 -13.78 -1.74 -2.89
CA GLY A 31 -14.09 -2.84 -1.98
C GLY A 31 -13.30 -4.13 -2.24
N HIS A 32 -12.30 -4.13 -3.13
CA HIS A 32 -11.50 -5.32 -3.42
C HIS A 32 -10.63 -5.69 -2.22
N THR A 33 -10.84 -6.89 -1.68
CA THR A 33 -9.97 -7.50 -0.67
C THR A 33 -8.74 -8.08 -1.35
N LEU A 34 -7.56 -7.69 -0.86
CA LEU A 34 -6.30 -8.13 -1.44
C LEU A 34 -6.02 -9.59 -1.06
N THR A 35 -5.55 -10.35 -2.04
CA THR A 35 -4.97 -11.67 -1.82
C THR A 35 -3.60 -11.54 -1.15
N ARG A 36 -3.12 -12.62 -0.52
CA ARG A 36 -1.82 -12.64 0.18
C ARG A 36 -0.63 -12.25 -0.69
N ALA A 37 -0.71 -12.46 -2.00
CA ALA A 37 0.31 -11.98 -2.94
C ALA A 37 0.24 -10.47 -3.17
N GLU A 38 -0.96 -9.90 -3.31
CA GLU A 38 -1.19 -8.47 -3.46
C GLU A 38 -0.85 -7.71 -2.17
N GLU A 39 -1.19 -8.26 -1.00
CA GLU A 39 -0.83 -7.70 0.30
C GLU A 39 0.69 -7.47 0.42
N ARG A 40 1.49 -8.48 0.03
CA ARG A 40 2.95 -8.37 0.03
C ARG A 40 3.46 -7.26 -0.89
N LYS A 41 2.84 -7.10 -2.07
CA LYS A 41 3.20 -6.03 -3.02
C LYS A 41 2.86 -4.65 -2.45
N ALA A 42 1.66 -4.49 -1.90
CA ALA A 42 1.21 -3.24 -1.27
C ALA A 42 2.10 -2.84 -0.08
N MET A 43 2.52 -3.81 0.74
CA MET A 43 3.42 -3.56 1.86
C MET A 43 4.86 -3.25 1.43
N ALA A 44 5.33 -3.82 0.32
CA ALA A 44 6.68 -3.57 -0.19
C ALA A 44 6.86 -2.15 -0.72
N THR A 45 5.85 -1.58 -1.39
CA THR A 45 5.92 -0.22 -1.94
C THR A 45 5.98 0.86 -0.85
N ALA A 46 5.30 0.65 0.28
CA ALA A 46 5.34 1.59 1.41
C ALA A 46 6.70 1.68 2.11
N LYS A 47 7.51 0.61 2.10
CA LYS A 47 8.86 0.61 2.70
C LYS A 47 9.89 1.43 1.91
N SER A 48 9.56 1.85 0.69
CA SER A 48 10.45 2.63 -0.18
C SER A 48 10.36 4.15 0.04
N ALA A 49 9.43 4.63 0.87
CA ALA A 49 9.23 6.06 1.13
C ALA A 49 10.33 6.72 2.01
N THR A 50 11.26 5.94 2.57
CA THR A 50 12.35 6.47 3.42
C THR A 50 13.60 6.89 2.64
N LYS A 51 13.62 6.85 1.29
CA LYS A 51 14.74 7.44 0.54
C LYS A 51 14.47 8.94 0.36
N PRO A 52 15.15 9.86 1.07
CA PRO A 52 15.05 11.27 0.76
C PRO A 52 15.49 11.45 -0.69
N ARG A 53 14.59 12.00 -1.50
CA ARG A 53 14.85 12.39 -2.88
C ARG A 53 15.73 13.63 -2.87
N VAL A 54 17.02 13.47 -2.51
CA VAL A 54 18.02 14.52 -2.65
C VAL A 54 18.24 14.70 -4.15
N LYS A 55 17.58 15.70 -4.74
CA LYS A 55 17.98 16.24 -6.04
C LYS A 55 19.23 17.06 -5.79
N VAL A 56 20.43 16.47 -5.95
CA VAL A 56 21.65 17.26 -6.08
C VAL A 56 21.55 17.98 -7.43
N GLY A 57 21.16 19.25 -7.38
CA GLY A 57 21.32 20.15 -8.52
C GLY A 57 22.78 20.54 -8.60
N THR A 58 23.45 20.15 -9.68
CA THR A 58 24.76 20.68 -10.06
C THR A 58 24.55 22.04 -10.72
N ALA A 59 25.30 23.04 -10.26
CA ALA A 59 25.38 24.38 -10.85
C ALA A 59 26.29 24.38 -12.09
#